data_AF-A0A8T4QRF6-F1
#
_entry.id   AF-A0A8T4QRF6-F1
#
_cell.length_a   1.000
_cell.length_b   1.000
_cell.length_c   1.000
_cell.angle_alpha   90.00
_cell.angle_beta   90.00
_cell.angle_gamma   90.00
#
_symmetry.space_group_name_H-M   'P 1'
#
loop_
_entity.id
_entity.type
_entity.pdbx_description
1 polymer ?
#
loop_
_entity_poly.entity_id
_entity_poly.type
_entity_poly.pdbx_seq_one_letter_code
_entity_poly.pdbx_strand_id
1 'polypeptide(L)'
;MSRVIFPFDTKKFFEKFVKHHNFPKNDFEKQAILLYLIEKFKDSRKYLEQEVNEILKKYFEDYTLLRRELINFGYMQRDSTSGEYWVVKRELTLDDVRNNALLRRHAQSFNVLDEDKKA
;
A
#
# COMPACT_ATOMS: atom_id res chain seq x y z
N MET A 1 6.62 12.37 -12.26
CA MET A 1 5.27 11.86 -11.94
C MET A 1 4.82 12.51 -10.65
N SER A 2 3.57 12.98 -10.56
CA SER A 2 3.06 13.63 -9.34
C SER A 2 2.62 12.57 -8.32
N ARG A 3 2.98 12.77 -7.05
CA ARG A 3 2.53 11.92 -5.94
C ARG A 3 1.04 12.13 -5.66
N VAL A 4 0.34 11.05 -5.35
CA VAL A 4 -1.06 11.10 -4.93
C VAL A 4 -1.19 11.71 -3.53
N ILE A 5 -2.13 12.64 -3.39
CA ILE A 5 -2.57 13.16 -2.10
C ILE A 5 -3.91 12.50 -1.77
N PHE A 6 -3.98 11.83 -0.61
CA PHE A 6 -5.23 11.25 -0.13
C PHE A 6 -6.15 12.36 0.39
N PRO A 7 -7.45 12.34 0.08
CA PRO A 7 -8.40 13.36 0.54
C PRO A 7 -8.86 13.15 2.00
N PHE A 8 -8.10 12.37 2.77
CA PHE A 8 -8.38 12.03 4.16
C PHE A 8 -7.08 11.90 4.94
N ASP A 9 -7.18 11.99 6.26
CA ASP A 9 -6.06 11.79 7.17
C ASP A 9 -5.65 10.31 7.15
N THR A 10 -4.55 10.03 6.47
CA THR A 10 -4.05 8.66 6.28
C THR A 10 -3.64 8.02 7.61
N LYS A 11 -3.18 8.82 8.60
CA LYS A 11 -2.79 8.31 9.93
C LYS A 11 -4.01 7.83 10.69
N LYS A 12 -5.02 8.69 10.82
CA LYS A 12 -6.29 8.33 11.49
C LYS A 12 -6.97 7.15 10.79
N PHE A 13 -6.90 7.13 9.46
CA PHE A 13 -7.42 6.03 8.66
C PHE A 13 -6.71 4.72 9.01
N PHE A 14 -5.36 4.71 9.02
CA PHE A 14 -4.57 3.54 9.38
C PHE A 14 -4.89 3.04 10.80
N GLU A 15 -4.89 3.93 11.80
CA GLU A 15 -5.20 3.60 13.19
C GLU A 15 -6.58 2.97 13.35
N LYS A 16 -7.58 3.47 12.62
CA LYS A 16 -8.94 2.91 12.60
C LYS A 16 -8.94 1.46 12.11
N PHE A 17 -8.30 1.16 10.98
CA PHE A 17 -8.32 -0.19 10.41
C PHE A 17 -7.50 -1.19 11.23
N VAL A 18 -6.35 -0.76 11.78
CA VAL A 18 -5.55 -1.57 12.72
C VAL A 18 -6.37 -1.89 13.97
N LYS A 19 -7.04 -0.90 14.56
CA LYS A 19 -7.88 -1.09 15.78
C LYS A 19 -8.99 -2.12 15.57
N HIS A 20 -9.54 -2.21 14.37
CA HIS A 20 -10.63 -3.13 14.04
C HIS A 20 -10.16 -4.41 13.35
N HIS A 21 -8.85 -4.63 13.22
CA HIS A 21 -8.25 -5.77 12.51
C HIS A 21 -8.85 -6.05 11.13
N ASN A 22 -9.30 -5.01 10.43
CA ASN A 22 -9.97 -5.11 9.15
C ASN A 22 -9.11 -4.50 8.05
N PHE A 23 -9.18 -5.03 6.83
CA PHE A 23 -8.51 -4.44 5.68
C PHE A 23 -9.52 -3.79 4.72
N PRO A 24 -9.26 -2.60 4.16
CA PRO A 24 -10.18 -1.96 3.23
C PRO A 24 -10.45 -2.83 2.00
N LYS A 25 -11.70 -2.82 1.53
CA LYS A 25 -12.07 -3.51 0.27
C LYS A 25 -11.74 -2.69 -0.97
N ASN A 26 -11.77 -1.37 -0.85
CA ASN A 26 -11.47 -0.45 -1.94
C ASN A 26 -9.94 -0.37 -2.15
N ASP A 27 -9.48 -0.64 -3.37
CA ASP A 27 -8.03 -0.73 -3.66
C ASP A 27 -7.30 0.60 -3.51
N PHE A 28 -7.98 1.73 -3.71
CA PHE A 28 -7.39 3.04 -3.47
C PHE A 28 -7.17 3.28 -1.97
N GLU A 29 -8.16 2.94 -1.14
CA GLU A 29 -8.03 3.00 0.32
C GLU A 29 -6.94 2.04 0.85
N LYS A 30 -6.80 0.85 0.26
CA LYS A 30 -5.71 -0.07 0.60
C LYS A 30 -4.34 0.59 0.44
N GLN A 31 -4.16 1.46 -0.56
CA GLN A 31 -2.87 2.13 -0.77
C GLN A 31 -2.45 2.94 0.45
N ALA A 32 -3.39 3.61 1.14
CA ALA A 32 -3.07 4.34 2.36
C ALA A 32 -2.51 3.41 3.45
N ILE A 33 -3.08 2.21 3.62
CA ILE A 33 -2.60 1.22 4.58
C ILE A 33 -1.23 0.67 4.17
N LEU A 34 -1.08 0.27 2.91
CA LEU A 34 0.14 -0.35 2.39
C LEU A 34 1.32 0.62 2.43
N LEU A 35 1.11 1.90 2.14
CA LEU A 35 2.12 2.95 2.25
C LEU A 35 2.57 3.17 3.70
N TYR A 36 1.67 3.05 4.69
CA TYR A 36 2.08 3.09 6.10
C TYR A 36 2.90 1.86 6.52
N LEU A 37 2.56 0.69 5.98
CA LEU A 37 3.26 -0.55 6.29
C LEU A 37 4.66 -0.58 5.66
N ILE A 38 4.81 -0.10 4.42
CA ILE A 38 6.11 -0.14 3.74
C ILE A 38 7.16 0.71 4.45
N GLU A 39 6.75 1.81 5.11
CA GLU A 39 7.60 2.63 5.98
C GLU A 39 8.23 1.87 7.16
N LYS A 40 7.71 0.69 7.52
CA LYS A 40 8.27 -0.14 8.61
C LYS A 40 9.45 -1.01 8.16
N PHE A 41 9.67 -1.10 6.85
CA PHE A 41 10.79 -1.80 6.26
C PHE A 41 11.92 -0.82 5.98
N LYS A 42 13.17 -1.29 6.08
CA LYS A 42 14.38 -0.52 5.79
C LYS A 42 14.73 -0.65 4.30
N ASP A 43 15.28 0.42 3.75
CA ASP A 43 15.83 0.40 2.39
C ASP A 43 17.09 -0.47 2.33
N SER A 44 17.36 -1.00 1.12
CA SER A 44 18.54 -1.81 0.81
C SER A 44 18.71 -3.07 1.69
N ARG A 45 17.64 -3.49 2.38
CA ARG A 45 17.60 -4.71 3.16
C ARG A 45 16.69 -5.73 2.49
N LYS A 46 17.19 -6.97 2.41
CA LYS A 46 16.37 -8.14 2.12
C LYS A 46 15.85 -8.76 3.41
N TYR A 47 14.62 -9.25 3.35
CA TYR A 47 13.90 -9.83 4.46
C TYR A 47 13.47 -11.24 4.10
N LEU A 48 13.62 -12.18 5.02
CA LEU A 48 12.96 -13.48 4.88
C LEU A 48 11.47 -13.33 5.12
N GLU A 49 10.71 -14.29 4.59
CA GLU A 49 9.26 -14.39 4.79
C GLU A 49 8.85 -14.22 6.27
N GLN A 50 9.57 -14.89 7.18
CA GLN A 50 9.28 -14.83 8.61
C GLN A 50 9.44 -13.41 9.18
N GLU A 51 10.48 -12.68 8.76
CA GLU A 51 10.72 -11.31 9.22
C GLU A 51 9.65 -10.34 8.70
N VAL A 52 9.23 -10.51 7.43
CA VAL A 52 8.10 -9.76 6.87
C VAL A 52 6.84 -10.04 7.68
N ASN A 53 6.57 -11.30 7.99
CA ASN A 53 5.40 -11.69 8.78
C ASN A 53 5.44 -11.07 10.19
N GLU A 54 6.58 -11.09 10.86
CA GLU A 54 6.75 -10.50 12.19
C GLU A 54 6.49 -8.99 12.20
N ILE A 55 6.86 -8.28 11.13
CA ILE A 55 6.58 -6.85 11.01
C ILE A 55 5.08 -6.63 10.80
N LEU A 56 4.45 -7.36 9.87
CA LEU A 56 3.06 -7.15 9.48
C LEU A 56 2.06 -7.62 10.55
N LYS A 57 2.36 -8.71 11.28
CA LYS A 57 1.53 -9.26 12.37
C LYS A 57 1.25 -8.26 13.49
N LYS A 58 2.07 -7.23 13.65
CA LYS A 58 1.88 -6.17 14.64
C LYS A 58 0.69 -5.27 14.34
N TYR A 59 0.18 -5.31 13.10
CA TYR A 59 -0.83 -4.38 12.61
C TYR A 59 -2.13 -5.09 12.21
N PHE A 60 -2.06 -6.27 11.60
CA PHE A 60 -3.24 -7.00 11.14
C PHE A 60 -3.07 -8.51 11.33
N GLU A 61 -4.18 -9.19 11.61
CA GLU A 61 -4.20 -10.66 11.75
C GLU A 61 -3.95 -11.37 10.41
N ASP A 62 -4.50 -10.83 9.31
CA ASP A 62 -4.26 -11.33 7.96
C ASP A 62 -3.01 -10.68 7.33
N TYR A 63 -1.85 -10.95 7.93
CA TYR A 63 -0.56 -10.49 7.42
C TYR A 63 -0.18 -11.14 6.08
N THR A 64 -0.77 -12.30 5.76
CA THR A 64 -0.59 -12.98 4.45
C THR A 64 -1.22 -12.16 3.34
N LEU A 65 -2.44 -11.65 3.55
CA LEU A 65 -3.09 -10.72 2.64
C LEU A 65 -2.24 -9.46 2.45
N LEU A 66 -1.76 -8.84 3.53
CA LEU A 66 -0.93 -7.64 3.42
C LEU A 66 0.33 -7.85 2.59
N ARG A 67 1.04 -8.95 2.85
CA ARG A 67 2.24 -9.31 2.10
C ARG A 67 1.95 -9.50 0.62
N ARG A 68 0.84 -10.16 0.29
CA ARG A 68 0.38 -10.33 -1.09
C ARG A 68 0.07 -8.97 -1.74
N GLU A 69 -0.65 -8.10 -1.05
CA GLU A 69 -1.03 -6.80 -1.59
C GLU A 69 0.18 -5.87 -1.76
N LEU A 70 1.18 -5.92 -0.86
CA LEU A 70 2.44 -5.19 -1.02
C LEU A 70 3.18 -5.58 -2.31
N ILE A 71 3.09 -6.84 -2.73
CA ILE A 71 3.64 -7.32 -4.00
C ILE A 71 2.71 -6.94 -5.17
N ASN A 72 1.40 -7.17 -5.04
CA ASN A 72 0.41 -6.90 -6.09
C ASN A 72 0.44 -5.43 -6.54
N PHE A 73 0.65 -4.49 -5.62
CA PHE A 73 0.75 -3.06 -5.93
C PHE A 73 2.19 -2.57 -6.15
N GLY A 74 3.17 -3.47 -6.16
CA GLY A 74 4.56 -3.15 -6.52
C GLY A 74 5.35 -2.39 -5.46
N TYR A 75 4.93 -2.41 -4.19
CA TYR A 75 5.70 -1.84 -3.08
C TYR A 75 6.85 -2.75 -2.65
N MET A 76 6.68 -4.06 -2.79
CA MET A 76 7.70 -5.06 -2.53
C MET A 76 7.84 -6.04 -3.69
N GLN A 77 9.03 -6.62 -3.80
CA GLN A 77 9.27 -7.79 -4.63
C GLN A 77 9.66 -8.98 -3.76
N ARG A 78 9.52 -10.17 -4.33
CA ARG A 78 9.92 -11.44 -3.73
C ARG A 78 10.72 -12.25 -4.74
N ASP A 79 11.83 -12.80 -4.30
CA ASP A 79 12.57 -13.80 -5.06
C ASP A 79 11.95 -15.19 -4.87
N SER A 80 11.62 -15.86 -5.96
CA SER A 80 10.94 -17.17 -5.93
C SER A 80 11.84 -18.32 -5.47
N THR A 81 13.15 -18.16 -5.55
CA THR A 81 14.15 -19.20 -5.26
C THR A 81 14.62 -19.13 -3.81
N SER A 82 15.00 -17.94 -3.36
CA SER A 82 15.49 -17.66 -2.02
C SER A 82 14.38 -17.34 -1.01
N GLY A 83 13.19 -16.93 -1.48
CA GLY A 83 12.10 -16.50 -0.61
C GLY A 83 12.34 -15.16 0.07
N GLU A 84 13.34 -14.40 -0.39
CA GLU A 84 13.66 -13.06 0.11
C GLU A 84 12.68 -12.02 -0.44
N TYR A 85 12.44 -10.98 0.36
CA TYR A 85 11.60 -9.84 0.01
C TYR A 85 12.38 -8.53 0.19
N TRP A 86 12.10 -7.53 -0.64
CA TRP A 86 12.70 -6.19 -0.52
C TRP A 86 11.73 -5.10 -0.96
N VAL A 87 11.94 -3.90 -0.44
CA VAL A 87 11.17 -2.71 -0.81
C VAL A 87 11.58 -2.24 -2.21
N VAL A 88 10.59 -1.91 -3.04
CA VAL A 88 10.77 -1.36 -4.40
C VAL A 88 10.29 0.07 -4.49
N LYS A 89 9.15 0.38 -3.86
CA LYS A 89 8.50 1.69 -3.94
C LYS A 89 7.86 2.06 -2.60
N ARG A 90 7.82 3.36 -2.28
CA ARG A 90 7.25 3.92 -1.03
C ARG A 90 6.23 5.03 -1.25
N GLU A 91 5.76 5.19 -2.47
CA GLU A 91 4.79 6.20 -2.82
C GLU A 91 3.82 5.69 -3.88
N LEU A 92 2.63 6.29 -3.90
CA LEU A 92 1.66 6.11 -4.96
C LEU A 92 1.72 7.34 -5.86
N THR A 93 1.95 7.12 -7.15
CA THR A 93 1.94 8.19 -8.16
C THR A 93 0.61 8.21 -8.92
N LEU A 94 0.28 9.34 -9.54
CA LEU A 94 -0.91 9.42 -10.40
C LEU A 94 -0.83 8.42 -11.57
N ASP A 95 0.36 8.12 -12.06
CA ASP A 95 0.54 7.16 -13.16
C ASP A 95 0.26 5.73 -12.69
N ASP A 96 0.63 5.37 -11.44
CA ASP A 96 0.21 4.09 -10.85
C ASP A 96 -1.32 3.97 -10.81
N VAL A 97 -2.01 5.05 -10.42
CA VAL A 97 -3.48 5.07 -10.35
C VAL A 97 -4.10 4.98 -11.74
N ARG A 98 -3.56 5.71 -12.73
CA ARG A 98 -4.05 5.71 -14.12
C ARG A 98 -3.88 4.36 -14.81
N ASN A 99 -2.73 3.71 -14.58
CA ASN A 99 -2.32 2.48 -15.27
C ASN A 99 -2.91 1.20 -14.65
N ASN A 100 -3.52 1.29 -13.47
CA ASN A 100 -4.23 0.18 -12.85
C ASN A 100 -5.75 0.40 -12.91
N ALA A 101 -6.46 -0.43 -13.66
CA ALA A 101 -7.90 -0.28 -13.89
C ALA A 101 -8.74 -0.27 -12.60
N LEU A 102 -8.35 -1.08 -11.60
CA LEU A 102 -9.02 -1.13 -10.30
C LEU A 102 -8.74 0.13 -9.48
N LEU A 103 -7.48 0.56 -9.40
CA LEU A 103 -7.12 1.80 -8.71
C LEU A 103 -7.81 3.00 -9.35
N ARG A 104 -7.82 3.09 -10.68
CA ARG A 104 -8.52 4.15 -11.42
C ARG A 104 -9.99 4.20 -11.03
N ARG A 105 -10.69 3.07 -11.10
CA ARG A 105 -12.13 2.97 -10.74
C ARG A 105 -12.35 3.35 -9.27
N HIS A 106 -11.52 2.85 -8.37
CA HIS A 106 -11.67 3.06 -6.94
C HIS A 106 -11.26 4.47 -6.49
N ALA A 107 -10.40 5.16 -7.25
CA ALA A 107 -9.97 6.53 -7.01
C ALA A 107 -10.96 7.58 -7.53
N GLN A 108 -11.86 7.22 -8.45
CA GLN A 108 -12.88 8.13 -9.00
C GLN A 108 -13.80 8.72 -7.92
N SER A 109 -14.19 7.91 -6.93
CA SER A 109 -15.02 8.39 -5.80
C SER A 109 -14.29 9.39 -4.89
N PHE A 110 -12.99 9.58 -5.09
CA PHE A 110 -12.13 10.45 -4.30
C PHE A 110 -11.63 11.67 -5.10
N ASN A 111 -12.06 11.85 -6.36
CA ASN A 111 -11.63 12.93 -7.27
C ASN A 111 -10.10 13.06 -7.38
N VAL A 112 -9.37 11.95 -7.28
CA VAL A 112 -7.89 11.93 -7.23
C VAL A 112 -7.28 12.19 -8.60
N LEU A 113 -7.99 11.83 -9.68
CA LEU A 113 -7.53 11.98 -11.06
C LEU A 113 -8.07 13.24 -11.75
N ASP A 114 -8.90 14.02 -11.06
CA ASP A 114 -9.45 15.27 -11.56
C ASP A 114 -8.37 16.36 -11.44
N GLU A 115 -7.44 16.39 -12.39
CA GLU A 115 -6.42 17.45 -12.46
C GLU A 115 -7.02 18.84 -12.80
N ASP A 116 -8.33 18.93 -13.09
CA ASP A 116 -9.00 20.11 -13.67
C ASP A 116 -9.92 20.90 -12.70
N LYS A 117 -9.61 20.98 -11.40
CA LYS A 117 -10.24 22.00 -10.50
C LYS A 117 -9.26 23.00 -9.90
N LYS A 118 -8.25 23.38 -10.70
CA LYS A 118 -7.54 24.65 -10.53
C LYS A 118 -7.78 25.52 -11.77
N ALA A 119 -8.95 26.14 -11.81
CA ALA A 119 -9.21 27.38 -12.53
C ALA A 119 -10.09 28.25 -11.64
#